data_AF-A0A963EXL9-F1
#
_entry.id   AF-A0A963EXL9-F1
#
_cell.length_a   1.000
_cell.length_b   1.000
_cell.length_c   1.000
_cell.angle_alpha   90.00
_cell.angle_beta   90.00
_cell.angle_gamma   90.00
#
_symmetry.space_group_name_H-M   'P 1'
#
loop_
_entity.id
_entity.type
_entity.pdbx_description
1 polymer ?
#
loop_
_entity_poly.entity_id
_entity_poly.type
_entity_poly.pdbx_seq_one_letter_code
_entity_poly.pdbx_strand_id
1 'polypeptide(L)'
;MVLEGFDSYSGAQLQVSYDLPDSDGDGVSDCVDACPASPGGEQVDGTGCASSEGDNDSDGVPNGQDNCPEISNSNQANNDQDELGDVCDPDDDNDGLSDIDEISQYGTDPRRADSDGDRVSDGDEVAAGTDPLLNPFTSTVIINSILLND
;
A
#
# COMPACT_ATOMS: atom_id res chain seq x y z
N MET A 1 -49.77 64.94 -13.64
CA MET A 1 -48.71 63.93 -13.74
C MET A 1 -49.39 62.60 -13.44
N VAL A 2 -49.61 61.80 -14.47
CA VAL A 2 -50.53 60.65 -14.46
C VAL A 2 -49.70 59.36 -14.36
N LEU A 3 -50.16 58.47 -13.48
CA LEU A 3 -50.13 56.98 -13.47
C LEU A 3 -48.81 56.22 -13.16
N GLU A 4 -48.81 55.59 -11.98
CA GLU A 4 -48.66 54.16 -11.66
C GLU A 4 -48.01 53.22 -12.71
N GLY A 5 -47.08 52.38 -12.25
CA GLY A 5 -46.56 51.20 -12.97
C GLY A 5 -45.84 50.23 -12.04
N PHE A 6 -46.58 49.24 -11.54
CA PHE A 6 -46.06 48.01 -10.93
C PHE A 6 -45.32 47.19 -12.01
N ASP A 7 -44.13 46.67 -11.70
CA ASP A 7 -43.72 45.39 -12.27
C ASP A 7 -43.82 44.31 -11.20
N SER A 8 -44.75 43.40 -11.48
CA SER A 8 -45.09 42.18 -10.78
C SER A 8 -43.94 41.18 -10.81
N TYR A 9 -43.37 40.82 -9.66
CA TYR A 9 -42.62 39.56 -9.54
C TYR A 9 -43.60 38.39 -9.51
N SER A 10 -44.06 38.03 -10.71
CA SER A 10 -44.60 36.72 -11.02
C SER A 10 -43.44 35.75 -11.21
N GLY A 11 -43.12 34.96 -10.20
CA GLY A 11 -42.63 33.59 -10.41
C GLY A 11 -41.22 33.38 -10.99
N ALA A 12 -40.21 34.17 -10.61
CA ALA A 12 -38.82 33.73 -10.75
C ALA A 12 -38.05 34.12 -9.50
N GLN A 13 -37.68 33.14 -8.68
CA GLN A 13 -36.63 33.36 -7.70
C GLN A 13 -35.38 33.76 -8.48
N LEU A 14 -34.80 34.92 -8.15
CA LEU A 14 -33.49 35.32 -8.67
C LEU A 14 -32.46 34.33 -8.10
N GLN A 15 -32.32 33.21 -8.78
CA GLN A 15 -31.30 32.20 -8.51
C GLN A 15 -30.03 32.73 -9.16
N VAL A 16 -29.33 33.62 -8.45
CA VAL A 16 -27.95 33.95 -8.77
C VAL A 16 -27.17 32.67 -8.49
N SER A 17 -27.08 31.78 -9.47
CA SER A 17 -26.14 30.67 -9.38
C SER A 17 -24.77 31.31 -9.50
N TYR A 18 -24.09 31.44 -8.37
CA TYR A 18 -22.63 31.42 -8.42
C TYR A 18 -22.31 30.01 -8.88
N ASP A 19 -22.23 29.80 -10.20
CA ASP A 19 -21.66 28.60 -10.78
C ASP A 19 -20.19 28.63 -10.35
N LEU A 20 -19.92 27.98 -9.23
CA LEU A 20 -18.57 27.77 -8.77
C LEU A 20 -17.85 26.94 -9.83
N PRO A 21 -16.59 27.28 -10.17
CA PRO A 21 -15.79 26.45 -11.06
C PRO A 21 -15.81 24.98 -10.60
N ASP A 22 -15.94 24.10 -11.57
CA ASP A 22 -15.94 22.64 -11.43
C ASP A 22 -15.12 22.14 -12.63
N SER A 23 -13.88 21.74 -12.35
CA SER A 23 -12.84 21.50 -13.36
C SER A 23 -13.02 20.17 -14.10
N ASP A 24 -13.52 19.14 -13.42
CA ASP A 24 -13.71 17.80 -13.98
C ASP A 24 -15.18 17.46 -14.28
N GLY A 25 -16.12 18.28 -13.79
CA GLY A 25 -17.54 18.17 -14.09
C GLY A 25 -18.25 17.06 -13.32
N ASP A 26 -17.71 16.65 -12.18
CA ASP A 26 -18.25 15.58 -11.33
C ASP A 26 -19.46 16.03 -10.47
N GLY A 27 -19.71 17.34 -10.41
CA GLY A 27 -20.80 17.97 -9.64
C GLY A 27 -20.38 18.54 -8.29
N VAL A 28 -19.09 18.52 -7.94
CA VAL A 28 -18.47 19.13 -6.76
C VAL A 28 -17.54 20.25 -7.21
N SER A 29 -17.70 21.46 -6.65
CA SER A 29 -16.92 22.61 -7.12
C SER A 29 -15.46 22.60 -6.61
N ASP A 30 -14.53 23.14 -7.40
CA ASP A 30 -13.08 23.19 -7.17
C ASP A 30 -12.64 23.57 -5.74
N CYS A 31 -13.41 24.43 -5.05
CA CYS A 31 -13.03 24.92 -3.72
C CYS A 31 -13.35 23.96 -2.57
N VAL A 32 -14.18 22.95 -2.82
CA VAL A 32 -14.56 21.90 -1.86
C VAL A 32 -14.26 20.48 -2.38
N ASP A 33 -13.71 20.40 -3.59
CA ASP A 33 -13.31 19.17 -4.24
C ASP A 33 -11.91 18.74 -3.76
N ALA A 34 -11.84 17.55 -3.19
CA ALA A 34 -10.62 16.90 -2.71
C ALA A 34 -9.94 16.06 -3.81
N CYS A 35 -10.67 15.72 -4.88
CA CYS A 35 -10.21 14.92 -6.01
C CYS A 35 -10.44 15.69 -7.33
N PRO A 36 -9.55 16.65 -7.68
CA PRO A 36 -9.74 17.63 -8.77
C PRO A 36 -9.80 17.06 -10.21
N ALA A 37 -9.79 15.74 -10.34
CA ALA A 37 -9.69 15.01 -11.59
C ALA A 37 -10.42 13.66 -11.52
N SER A 38 -11.57 13.64 -10.84
CA SER A 38 -12.43 12.48 -10.70
C SER A 38 -12.72 11.81 -12.06
N PRO A 39 -12.67 10.47 -12.15
CA PRO A 39 -13.01 9.74 -13.36
C PRO A 39 -14.41 10.08 -13.88
N GLY A 40 -14.48 10.57 -15.12
CA GLY A 40 -15.75 10.97 -15.72
C GLY A 40 -16.78 9.85 -15.78
N GLY A 41 -17.97 10.09 -15.21
CA GLY A 41 -19.09 9.16 -15.19
C GLY A 41 -19.15 8.24 -13.96
N GLU A 42 -18.18 8.35 -13.05
CA GLU A 42 -18.28 7.75 -11.71
C GLU A 42 -19.13 8.62 -10.79
N GLN A 43 -19.71 7.99 -9.76
CA GLN A 43 -20.37 8.73 -8.70
C GLN A 43 -19.32 9.12 -7.66
N VAL A 44 -19.24 10.40 -7.35
CA VAL A 44 -18.35 10.93 -6.32
C VAL A 44 -19.09 11.10 -5.00
N ASP A 45 -18.33 11.08 -3.90
CA ASP A 45 -18.85 11.37 -2.57
C ASP A 45 -18.99 12.89 -2.32
N GLY A 46 -19.29 13.27 -1.08
CA GLY A 46 -19.48 14.68 -0.72
C GLY A 46 -18.20 15.53 -0.76
N THR A 47 -17.04 14.90 -0.94
CA THR A 47 -15.74 15.55 -1.10
C THR A 47 -15.27 15.58 -2.55
N GLY A 48 -16.07 15.09 -3.50
CA GLY A 48 -15.67 15.06 -4.92
C GLY A 48 -14.80 13.86 -5.28
N CYS A 49 -14.64 12.88 -4.39
CA CYS A 49 -13.81 11.71 -4.68
C CYS A 49 -14.65 10.52 -5.15
N ALA A 50 -14.24 9.91 -6.26
CA ALA A 50 -14.80 8.64 -6.69
C ALA A 50 -14.38 7.51 -5.73
N SER A 51 -15.18 6.44 -5.64
CA SER A 51 -14.80 5.28 -4.82
C SER A 51 -13.49 4.61 -5.26
N SER A 52 -13.13 4.77 -6.53
CA SER A 52 -11.87 4.32 -7.12
C SER A 52 -10.66 5.16 -6.68
N GLU A 53 -10.89 6.35 -6.16
CA GLU A 53 -9.87 7.30 -5.69
C GLU A 53 -9.80 7.40 -4.16
N GLY A 54 -10.62 6.63 -3.45
CA GLY A 54 -10.53 6.53 -1.99
C GLY A 54 -9.16 6.02 -1.56
N ASP A 55 -8.62 6.62 -0.51
CA ASP A 55 -7.35 6.30 0.15
C ASP A 55 -7.61 6.22 1.66
N ASN A 56 -7.77 5.00 2.17
CA ASN A 56 -8.24 4.75 3.53
C ASN A 56 -7.18 5.06 4.60
N ASP A 57 -5.91 4.92 4.27
CA ASP A 57 -4.80 5.13 5.20
C ASP A 57 -4.01 6.43 4.94
N SER A 58 -4.37 7.16 3.89
CA SER A 58 -3.83 8.47 3.52
C SER A 58 -2.33 8.45 3.23
N ASP A 59 -1.81 7.36 2.67
CA ASP A 59 -0.41 7.24 2.28
C ASP A 59 -0.10 7.80 0.87
N GLY A 60 -1.14 8.16 0.12
CA GLY A 60 -1.06 8.71 -1.23
C GLY A 60 -1.24 7.67 -2.34
N VAL A 61 -1.56 6.42 -2.02
CA VAL A 61 -1.91 5.35 -2.96
C VAL A 61 -3.39 5.03 -2.82
N PRO A 62 -4.21 5.17 -3.87
CA PRO A 62 -5.63 4.82 -3.79
C PRO A 62 -5.83 3.33 -3.48
N ASN A 63 -6.87 2.99 -2.70
CA ASN A 63 -7.20 1.64 -2.23
C ASN A 63 -7.17 0.55 -3.33
N GLY A 64 -7.52 0.90 -4.58
CA GLY A 64 -7.51 -0.05 -5.71
C GLY A 64 -6.14 -0.31 -6.33
N GLN A 65 -5.12 0.45 -5.93
CA GLN A 65 -3.72 0.35 -6.35
C GLN A 65 -2.79 0.08 -5.16
N ASP A 66 -3.35 0.03 -3.94
CA ASP A 66 -2.64 -0.15 -2.69
C ASP A 66 -2.57 -1.63 -2.31
N ASN A 67 -1.35 -2.15 -2.15
CA ASN A 67 -1.13 -3.53 -1.68
C ASN A 67 -1.28 -3.68 -0.15
N CYS A 68 -1.50 -2.59 0.59
CA CYS A 68 -1.88 -2.57 1.99
C CYS A 68 -2.94 -1.49 2.30
N PRO A 69 -4.21 -1.61 1.82
CA PRO A 69 -5.24 -0.55 1.85
C PRO A 69 -5.63 0.06 3.20
N GLU A 70 -5.09 -0.42 4.32
CA GLU A 70 -5.43 0.05 5.66
C GLU A 70 -4.17 0.39 6.47
N ILE A 71 -2.97 0.25 5.90
CA ILE A 71 -1.70 0.47 6.58
C ILE A 71 -0.72 1.19 5.65
N SER A 72 -0.50 2.47 5.97
CA SER A 72 0.27 3.36 5.12
C SER A 72 1.63 2.80 4.72
N ASN A 73 1.84 2.61 3.41
CA ASN A 73 3.05 2.07 2.82
C ASN A 73 3.30 2.67 1.42
N SER A 74 3.43 4.00 1.35
CA SER A 74 3.59 4.79 0.11
C SER A 74 4.67 4.32 -0.89
N ASN A 75 5.60 3.46 -0.48
CA ASN A 75 6.61 2.84 -1.33
C ASN A 75 6.15 1.55 -2.01
N GLN A 76 5.00 0.99 -1.61
CA GLN A 76 4.35 -0.21 -2.12
C GLN A 76 5.34 -1.38 -2.24
N ALA A 77 6.18 -1.53 -1.21
CA ALA A 77 7.12 -2.65 -1.16
C ALA A 77 6.34 -3.97 -1.10
N ASN A 78 6.87 -4.95 -1.83
CA ASN A 78 6.30 -6.29 -1.98
C ASN A 78 7.45 -7.19 -2.44
N ASN A 79 8.14 -7.81 -1.49
CA ASN A 79 9.41 -8.49 -1.69
C ASN A 79 9.24 -9.86 -2.39
N ASP A 80 8.16 -10.56 -2.12
CA ASP A 80 7.82 -11.88 -2.66
C ASP A 80 6.91 -11.83 -3.91
N GLN A 81 6.33 -10.66 -4.17
CA GLN A 81 5.44 -10.35 -5.30
C GLN A 81 4.05 -11.02 -5.22
N ASP A 82 3.51 -11.20 -4.02
CA ASP A 82 2.14 -11.68 -3.84
C ASP A 82 1.09 -10.54 -3.82
N GLU A 83 -0.10 -10.78 -3.27
CA GLU A 83 -1.17 -9.78 -3.21
C GLU A 83 -1.03 -8.78 -2.05
N LEU A 84 -0.18 -9.07 -1.07
CA LEU A 84 0.09 -8.26 0.11
C LEU A 84 1.39 -7.46 -0.09
N GLY A 85 1.51 -6.32 0.59
CA GLY A 85 2.76 -5.57 0.66
C GLY A 85 3.50 -5.83 1.96
N ASP A 86 4.81 -5.62 1.99
CA ASP A 86 5.69 -5.96 3.13
C ASP A 86 5.15 -5.49 4.50
N VAL A 87 4.43 -4.35 4.51
CA VAL A 87 3.93 -3.75 5.77
C VAL A 87 2.71 -4.49 6.32
N CYS A 88 1.95 -5.18 5.48
CA CYS A 88 0.74 -5.92 5.84
C CYS A 88 0.84 -7.43 5.55
N ASP A 89 1.97 -7.88 4.98
CA ASP A 89 2.34 -9.26 4.82
C ASP A 89 2.97 -9.80 6.12
N PRO A 90 2.55 -10.97 6.64
CA PRO A 90 3.23 -11.62 7.76
C PRO A 90 4.49 -12.43 7.38
N ASP A 91 4.78 -12.65 6.09
CA ASP A 91 5.88 -13.48 5.57
C ASP A 91 6.45 -12.83 4.29
N ASP A 92 7.34 -11.85 4.47
CA ASP A 92 7.87 -10.94 3.43
C ASP A 92 8.58 -11.65 2.26
N ASP A 93 9.01 -12.90 2.40
CA ASP A 93 9.69 -13.66 1.34
C ASP A 93 9.05 -15.01 0.99
N ASN A 94 7.93 -15.33 1.66
CA ASN A 94 7.08 -16.49 1.43
C ASN A 94 7.83 -17.83 1.48
N ASP A 95 8.84 -17.93 2.35
CA ASP A 95 9.67 -19.12 2.53
C ASP A 95 9.08 -20.13 3.54
N GLY A 96 8.04 -19.72 4.25
CA GLY A 96 7.32 -20.52 5.25
C GLY A 96 7.64 -20.18 6.70
N LEU A 97 8.48 -19.18 6.97
CA LEU A 97 8.68 -18.56 8.28
C LEU A 97 8.13 -17.13 8.28
N SER A 98 7.27 -16.80 9.23
CA SER A 98 6.82 -15.40 9.37
C SER A 98 7.97 -14.50 9.80
N ASP A 99 7.95 -13.22 9.42
CA ASP A 99 8.99 -12.23 9.78
C ASP A 99 9.29 -12.19 11.28
N ILE A 100 8.24 -12.37 12.09
CA ILE A 100 8.36 -12.37 13.54
C ILE A 100 9.19 -13.56 14.02
N ASP A 101 8.95 -14.75 13.47
CA ASP A 101 9.67 -15.96 13.84
C ASP A 101 11.12 -15.89 13.36
N GLU A 102 11.35 -15.36 12.17
CA GLU A 102 12.69 -15.10 11.65
C GLU A 102 13.49 -14.15 12.53
N ILE A 103 12.93 -12.99 12.88
CA ILE A 103 13.63 -12.01 13.73
C ILE A 103 13.79 -12.54 15.16
N SER A 104 12.79 -13.22 15.71
CA SER A 104 12.74 -13.53 17.15
C SER A 104 13.26 -14.91 17.53
N GLN A 105 13.23 -15.88 16.61
CA GLN A 105 13.59 -17.28 16.88
C GLN A 105 14.81 -17.74 16.08
N TYR A 106 14.89 -17.44 14.78
CA TYR A 106 15.90 -18.03 13.89
C TYR A 106 17.07 -17.09 13.58
N GLY A 107 16.86 -15.78 13.61
CA GLY A 107 17.87 -14.77 13.29
C GLY A 107 18.16 -14.61 11.79
N THR A 108 17.23 -15.05 10.94
CA THR A 108 17.27 -14.92 9.47
C THR A 108 16.81 -13.52 9.02
N ASP A 109 16.89 -13.22 7.72
CA ASP A 109 16.49 -11.93 7.13
C ASP A 109 15.12 -12.08 6.45
N PRO A 110 14.04 -11.43 6.95
CA PRO A 110 12.69 -11.67 6.47
C PRO A 110 12.39 -11.39 5.01
N ARG A 111 13.31 -10.72 4.32
CA ARG A 111 13.16 -10.40 2.90
C ARG A 111 14.00 -11.30 2.02
N ARG A 112 14.52 -12.40 2.57
CA ARG A 112 15.49 -13.25 1.90
C ARG A 112 15.29 -14.70 2.33
N ALA A 113 14.53 -15.39 1.48
CA ALA A 113 14.13 -16.78 1.67
C ALA A 113 15.28 -17.78 1.87
N ASP A 114 16.55 -17.43 1.71
CA ASP A 114 17.72 -18.31 1.92
C ASP A 114 18.82 -17.44 2.53
N SER A 115 18.90 -17.36 3.87
CA SER A 115 19.73 -16.42 4.63
C SER A 115 21.22 -16.74 4.66
N ASP A 116 21.64 -17.95 4.31
CA ASP A 116 23.05 -18.35 4.26
C ASP A 116 23.60 -18.58 2.83
N GLY A 117 22.72 -18.55 1.83
CA GLY A 117 23.01 -18.64 0.42
C GLY A 117 23.41 -20.05 -0.03
N ASP A 118 22.98 -21.10 0.66
CA ASP A 118 23.28 -22.49 0.34
C ASP A 118 22.29 -23.15 -0.64
N ARG A 119 21.21 -22.43 -0.98
CA ARG A 119 20.11 -22.80 -1.89
C ARG A 119 19.00 -23.66 -1.26
N VAL A 120 18.93 -23.74 0.05
CA VAL A 120 17.76 -24.23 0.79
C VAL A 120 17.12 -23.01 1.45
N SER A 121 15.77 -22.96 1.52
CA SER A 121 15.13 -21.83 2.19
C SER A 121 15.22 -21.94 3.71
N ASP A 122 15.16 -20.81 4.41
CA ASP A 122 15.22 -20.81 5.87
C ASP A 122 14.06 -21.64 6.46
N GLY A 123 12.86 -21.49 5.90
CA GLY A 123 11.70 -22.32 6.21
C GLY A 123 11.87 -23.82 5.91
N ASP A 124 12.46 -24.19 4.78
CA ASP A 124 12.73 -25.60 4.44
C ASP A 124 13.77 -26.21 5.39
N GLU A 125 14.78 -25.43 5.79
CA GLU A 125 15.80 -25.84 6.74
C GLU A 125 15.23 -26.07 8.13
N VAL A 126 14.44 -25.12 8.63
CA VAL A 126 13.72 -25.25 9.90
C VAL A 126 12.81 -26.48 9.89
N ALA A 127 12.07 -26.71 8.80
CA ALA A 127 11.22 -27.88 8.64
C ALA A 127 12.01 -29.20 8.61
N ALA A 128 13.23 -29.19 8.05
CA ALA A 128 14.15 -30.32 8.02
C ALA A 128 14.95 -30.49 9.34
N GLY A 129 14.95 -29.49 10.22
CA GLY A 129 15.72 -29.45 11.46
C GLY A 129 17.21 -29.15 11.25
N THR A 130 17.56 -28.45 10.16
CA THR A 130 18.91 -27.89 9.92
C THR A 130 18.97 -26.44 10.44
N ASP A 131 20.13 -25.79 10.28
CA ASP A 131 20.40 -24.45 10.82
C ASP A 131 20.37 -23.44 9.65
N PRO A 132 19.36 -22.55 9.57
CA PRO A 132 19.14 -21.65 8.43
C PRO A 132 20.24 -20.59 8.24
N LEU A 133 21.19 -20.51 9.17
CA LEU A 133 22.31 -19.57 9.12
C LEU A 133 23.64 -20.25 8.79
N LEU A 134 23.64 -21.55 8.45
CA LEU A 134 24.86 -22.35 8.34
C LEU A 134 25.04 -23.03 6.99
N ASN A 135 25.77 -22.34 6.11
CA ASN A 135 26.04 -22.88 4.80
C ASN A 135 27.07 -24.03 4.91
N PRO A 136 26.68 -25.28 4.57
CA PRO A 136 27.54 -26.45 4.73
C PRO A 136 28.67 -26.49 3.68
N PHE A 137 28.58 -25.66 2.62
CA PHE A 137 29.54 -25.63 1.51
C PHE A 137 30.57 -24.49 1.61
N THR A 138 30.27 -23.42 2.36
CA THR A 138 31.17 -22.26 2.52
C THR A 138 31.76 -22.13 3.93
N SER A 139 31.22 -22.88 4.90
CA SER A 139 31.88 -23.13 6.19
C SER A 139 33.17 -23.90 5.97
N THR A 140 34.21 -23.16 5.57
CA THR A 140 35.59 -23.61 5.58
C THR A 140 35.82 -24.14 6.97
N VAL A 141 35.99 -25.46 7.08
CA VAL A 141 36.50 -26.10 8.28
C VAL A 141 37.74 -25.33 8.67
N ILE A 142 37.64 -24.48 9.70
CA ILE A 142 38.81 -23.98 10.40
C ILE A 142 39.35 -25.22 11.13
N ILE A 143 40.06 -26.09 10.40
CA ILE A 143 40.97 -27.06 11.01
C ILE A 143 42.18 -26.25 11.44
N ASN A 144 42.01 -25.39 12.44
CA ASN A 144 43.12 -25.00 13.29
C ASN A 144 42.95 -25.74 14.60
N SER A 145 43.81 -26.75 14.76
CA SER A 145 44.26 -27.33 16.04
C SER A 145 43.78 -28.74 16.44
N ILE A 146 43.72 -29.72 15.53
CA ILE A 146 44.02 -31.11 15.94
C ILE A 146 45.02 -31.75 14.97
N LEU A 147 46.10 -32.23 15.59
CA LEU A 147 47.26 -32.92 15.08
C LEU A 147 46.91 -34.06 14.12
N LEU A 148 47.54 -34.09 12.96
CA LEU A 148 48.05 -35.33 12.38
C LEU A 148 49.52 -35.12 12.03
N ASN A 149 50.36 -35.27 13.06
CA ASN A 149 51.64 -35.94 12.87
C ASN A 149 51.32 -37.44 12.83
N ASP A 150 51.27 -38.01 11.64
CA ASP A 150 51.92 -39.26 11.23
C ASP A 150 51.53 -39.59 9.77
#